data_AF-A0A7X7YQV8-F1
#
_entry.id   AF-A0A7X7YQV8-F1
#
_cell.length_a   1.000
_cell.length_b   1.000
_cell.length_c   1.000
_cell.angle_alpha   90.00
_cell.angle_beta   90.00
_cell.angle_gamma   90.00
#
_symmetry.space_group_name_H-M   'P 1'
#
loop_
_entity.id
_entity.type
_entity.pdbx_description
1 polymer ?
#
loop_
_entity_poly.entity_id
_entity_poly.type
_entity_poly.pdbx_seq_one_letter_code
_entity_poly.pdbx_strand_id
1 'polypeptide(L)'
;MDISDLYRLFEEGKYKEVIKFFSSSFPGTPEEYNLEALSFYNLGFVKESVIVLENGLIAFPRNKDLLFNLIEILYASKRYEEAQKYLREAIEIEPQNYVYYDIMATILFLESKNEKALHFAQKALKFAPSEVHDQLVDKYSQLEGTLSIRHENSVNAKKSKRMILVGSACNYPDSFRKFMEDGWELYVVRTQTWRAFQPNYELLENIGAKMIDREGIGGFLESMASKIDVVLRTGYFYGGNDLHRLNRICDVDQIDTFFKISSKVKGKNAKALSILAFDGDSFFSDVYWNDWLGKRIDVCDYILFDAKNLKDYFTNRISKVTSIDENKLKVLRVEMPLFEDVMIEPFEKYTKKVLTMGRSINSYLPVSNLFIEEMKEQISIGRGKSYREIQDGRSEFLLKYGDRAFGLGYFYDFYDRHKGFKELLKDGDDDNTPSNGIFYVHPSIYGYTNVPGKVITYLQFGIVPVIPNDENDFHRELIDNGMAIGVSKDTLFFDPNTYSDKTITEMRKNIGKHATIFTFDAFYNFVEALTEGRDVR
;
A
#
# COMPACT_ATOMS: atom_id res chain seq x y z
N MET A 1 -4.32 -39.18 -39.31
CA MET A 1 -2.95 -38.66 -39.39
C MET A 1 -2.38 -38.73 -38.00
N ASP A 2 -1.13 -39.14 -37.86
CA ASP A 2 -0.44 -39.00 -36.58
C ASP A 2 0.13 -37.59 -36.44
N ILE A 3 0.71 -37.28 -35.29
CA ILE A 3 1.26 -35.96 -35.02
C ILE A 3 2.43 -35.60 -35.96
N SER A 4 3.20 -36.60 -36.44
CA SER A 4 4.33 -36.36 -37.34
C SER A 4 3.85 -35.95 -38.73
N ASP A 5 2.77 -36.55 -39.22
CA ASP A 5 2.11 -36.12 -40.45
C ASP A 5 1.60 -34.67 -40.35
N LEU A 6 1.04 -34.28 -39.20
CA LEU A 6 0.55 -32.92 -38.96
C LEU A 6 1.68 -31.89 -38.92
N TYR A 7 2.79 -32.22 -38.27
CA TYR A 7 4.01 -31.39 -38.28
C TYR A 7 4.53 -31.19 -39.70
N ARG A 8 4.61 -32.27 -40.51
CA ARG A 8 5.04 -32.16 -41.92
C ARG A 8 4.11 -31.22 -42.71
N LEU A 9 2.79 -31.37 -42.55
CA LEU A 9 1.83 -30.47 -43.22
C LEU A 9 1.99 -29.01 -42.78
N PHE A 10 2.24 -28.79 -41.48
CA PHE A 10 2.50 -27.47 -40.92
C PHE A 10 3.79 -26.85 -41.50
N GLU A 11 4.88 -27.60 -41.55
CA GLU A 11 6.17 -27.18 -42.13
C GLU A 11 6.07 -26.90 -43.64
N GLU A 12 5.24 -27.66 -44.37
CA GLU A 12 4.95 -27.42 -45.79
C GLU A 12 4.01 -26.21 -46.03
N GLY A 13 3.56 -25.52 -44.98
CA GLY A 13 2.65 -24.37 -45.08
C GLY A 13 1.20 -24.76 -45.41
N LYS A 14 0.84 -26.03 -45.31
CA LYS A 14 -0.50 -26.56 -45.59
C LYS A 14 -1.43 -26.42 -44.38
N TYR A 15 -1.50 -25.21 -43.81
CA TYR A 15 -2.26 -24.90 -42.59
C TYR A 15 -3.75 -25.25 -42.69
N LYS A 16 -4.34 -25.14 -43.88
CA LYS A 16 -5.74 -25.52 -44.13
C LYS A 16 -5.98 -27.02 -43.94
N GLU A 17 -5.00 -27.86 -44.26
CA GLU A 17 -5.11 -29.31 -44.09
C GLU A 17 -4.99 -29.70 -42.62
N VAL A 18 -4.12 -29.01 -41.86
CA VAL A 18 -4.01 -29.15 -40.40
C VAL A 18 -5.31 -28.78 -39.71
N ILE A 19 -5.89 -27.61 -40.02
CA ILE A 19 -7.19 -27.20 -39.45
C ILE A 19 -8.31 -28.16 -39.87
N LYS A 20 -8.32 -28.63 -41.12
CA LYS A 20 -9.33 -29.58 -41.59
C LYS A 20 -9.27 -30.89 -40.81
N PHE A 21 -8.08 -31.36 -40.45
CA PHE A 21 -7.96 -32.52 -39.56
C PHE A 21 -8.65 -32.26 -38.22
N PHE A 22 -8.33 -31.14 -37.56
CA PHE A 22 -8.90 -30.80 -36.26
C PHE A 22 -10.40 -30.43 -36.30
N SER A 23 -10.96 -30.13 -37.48
CA SER A 23 -12.42 -30.02 -37.64
C SER A 23 -13.17 -31.35 -37.46
N SER A 24 -12.45 -32.47 -37.54
CA SER A 24 -13.00 -33.84 -37.39
C SER A 24 -12.46 -34.61 -36.18
N SER A 25 -11.49 -34.04 -35.46
CA SER A 25 -10.84 -34.62 -34.29
C SER A 25 -10.36 -33.52 -33.35
N PHE A 26 -10.55 -33.66 -32.04
CA PHE A 26 -10.07 -32.63 -31.09
C PHE A 26 -8.59 -32.81 -30.75
N PRO A 27 -7.81 -31.71 -30.60
CA PRO A 27 -6.45 -31.80 -30.06
C PRO A 27 -6.44 -32.49 -28.69
N GLY A 28 -5.55 -33.46 -28.51
CA GLY A 28 -5.41 -34.24 -27.29
C GLY A 28 -4.11 -33.96 -26.52
N THR A 29 -3.21 -33.14 -27.07
CA THR A 29 -1.91 -32.80 -26.49
C THR A 29 -1.60 -31.31 -26.65
N PRO A 30 -0.78 -30.70 -25.78
CA PRO A 30 -0.35 -29.31 -25.93
C PRO A 30 0.27 -29.02 -27.31
N GLU A 31 1.00 -29.97 -27.87
CA GLU A 31 1.63 -29.88 -29.18
C GLU A 31 0.58 -29.78 -30.30
N GLU A 32 -0.48 -30.59 -30.24
CA GLU A 32 -1.58 -30.54 -31.20
C GLU A 32 -2.39 -29.24 -31.08
N TYR A 33 -2.63 -28.75 -29.86
CA TYR A 33 -3.27 -27.44 -29.63
C TYR A 33 -2.43 -26.31 -30.23
N ASN A 34 -1.10 -26.34 -30.06
CA ASN A 34 -0.18 -25.38 -30.68
C ASN A 34 -0.21 -25.47 -32.21
N LEU A 35 -0.18 -26.66 -32.78
CA LEU A 35 -0.22 -26.86 -34.23
C LEU A 35 -1.51 -26.29 -34.86
N GLU A 36 -2.65 -26.56 -34.24
CA GLU A 36 -3.93 -26.01 -34.69
C GLU A 36 -3.96 -24.48 -34.56
N ALA A 37 -3.60 -23.96 -33.38
CA ALA A 37 -3.61 -22.52 -33.11
C ALA A 37 -2.68 -21.75 -34.05
N LEU A 38 -1.44 -22.22 -34.23
CA LEU A 38 -0.48 -21.59 -35.13
C LEU A 38 -0.94 -21.71 -36.59
N SER A 39 -1.65 -22.78 -36.98
CA SER A 39 -2.23 -22.89 -38.33
C SER A 39 -3.32 -21.84 -38.55
N PHE A 40 -4.19 -21.60 -37.57
CA PHE A 40 -5.17 -20.52 -37.63
C PHE A 40 -4.48 -19.14 -37.72
N TYR A 41 -3.46 -18.91 -36.90
CA TYR A 41 -2.70 -17.66 -36.90
C TYR A 41 -2.03 -17.37 -38.25
N ASN A 42 -1.36 -18.36 -38.85
CA ASN A 42 -0.71 -18.23 -40.16
C ASN A 42 -1.70 -17.95 -41.31
N LEU A 43 -2.98 -18.32 -41.15
CA LEU A 43 -4.04 -17.98 -42.10
C LEU A 43 -4.72 -16.63 -41.80
N GLY A 44 -4.30 -15.92 -40.73
CA GLY A 44 -4.86 -14.64 -40.31
C GLY A 44 -6.09 -14.76 -39.39
N PHE A 45 -6.47 -15.97 -38.98
CA PHE A 45 -7.58 -16.24 -38.07
C PHE A 45 -7.14 -16.10 -36.60
N VAL A 46 -6.84 -14.86 -36.20
CA VAL A 46 -6.27 -14.55 -34.87
C VAL A 46 -7.23 -14.91 -33.74
N LYS A 47 -8.53 -14.68 -33.90
CA LYS A 47 -9.52 -14.95 -32.83
C LYS A 47 -9.62 -16.45 -32.55
N GLU A 48 -9.70 -17.24 -33.61
CA GLU A 48 -9.77 -18.68 -33.58
C GLU A 48 -8.50 -19.28 -32.97
N SER A 49 -7.33 -18.75 -33.35
CA SER A 49 -6.04 -19.13 -32.76
C SER A 49 -6.00 -18.94 -31.24
N VAL A 50 -6.43 -17.76 -30.76
CA VAL A 50 -6.49 -17.47 -29.32
C VAL A 50 -7.46 -18.41 -28.60
N ILE A 51 -8.64 -18.67 -29.17
CA ILE A 51 -9.62 -19.61 -28.59
C ILE A 51 -9.04 -21.02 -28.46
N VAL A 52 -8.32 -21.51 -29.47
CA VAL A 52 -7.68 -22.84 -29.42
C VAL A 52 -6.65 -22.91 -28.28
N LEU A 53 -5.83 -21.86 -28.11
CA LEU A 53 -4.83 -21.82 -27.03
C LEU A 53 -5.46 -21.69 -25.65
N GLU A 54 -6.51 -20.88 -25.49
CA GLU A 54 -7.26 -20.78 -24.23
C GLU A 54 -7.91 -22.12 -23.85
N ASN A 55 -8.50 -22.83 -24.83
CA ASN A 55 -9.02 -24.19 -24.63
C ASN A 55 -7.90 -25.18 -24.25
N GLY A 56 -6.73 -25.05 -24.90
CA GLY A 56 -5.55 -25.83 -24.56
C GLY A 56 -5.10 -25.59 -23.11
N LEU A 57 -5.11 -24.34 -22.64
CA LEU A 57 -4.76 -23.98 -21.26
C LEU A 57 -5.82 -24.43 -20.23
N ILE A 58 -7.09 -24.58 -20.64
CA ILE A 58 -8.11 -25.22 -19.81
C ILE A 58 -7.81 -26.73 -19.66
N ALA A 59 -7.44 -27.41 -20.74
CA ALA A 59 -7.12 -28.84 -20.74
C ALA A 59 -5.77 -29.14 -20.06
N PHE A 60 -4.79 -28.26 -20.23
CA PHE A 60 -3.43 -28.36 -19.70
C PHE A 60 -3.04 -27.07 -18.97
N PRO A 61 -3.54 -26.88 -17.73
CA PRO A 61 -3.24 -25.68 -16.96
C PRO A 61 -1.74 -25.48 -16.77
N ARG A 62 -1.28 -24.22 -16.91
CA ARG A 62 0.11 -23.80 -16.73
C ARG A 62 1.11 -24.47 -17.70
N ASN A 63 0.65 -25.00 -18.83
CA ASN A 63 1.55 -25.45 -19.88
C ASN A 63 2.29 -24.24 -20.49
N LYS A 64 3.62 -24.30 -20.44
CA LYS A 64 4.51 -23.18 -20.79
C LYS A 64 4.46 -22.84 -22.28
N ASP A 65 4.42 -23.86 -23.14
CA ASP A 65 4.46 -23.67 -24.59
C ASP A 65 3.15 -23.06 -25.12
N LEU A 66 2.01 -23.54 -24.61
CA LEU A 66 0.70 -22.95 -24.90
C LEU A 66 0.63 -21.48 -24.44
N LEU A 67 1.11 -21.22 -23.23
CA LEU A 67 1.09 -19.88 -22.64
C LEU A 67 2.02 -18.91 -23.41
N PHE A 68 3.22 -19.37 -23.77
CA PHE A 68 4.17 -18.61 -24.58
C PHE A 68 3.58 -18.24 -25.94
N ASN A 69 3.02 -19.20 -26.68
CA ASN A 69 2.43 -18.95 -27.99
C ASN A 69 1.21 -18.02 -27.90
N LEU A 70 0.41 -18.13 -26.84
CA LEU A 70 -0.73 -17.24 -26.61
C LEU A 70 -0.27 -15.79 -26.40
N ILE A 71 0.75 -15.59 -25.58
CA ILE A 71 1.34 -14.27 -25.32
C ILE A 71 1.89 -13.67 -26.61
N GLU A 72 2.67 -14.43 -27.37
CA GLU A 72 3.26 -13.98 -28.64
C GLU A 72 2.18 -13.58 -29.66
N ILE A 73 1.13 -14.39 -29.82
CA ILE A 73 0.02 -14.10 -30.74
C ILE A 73 -0.74 -12.85 -30.30
N LEU A 74 -1.03 -12.70 -28.99
CA LEU A 74 -1.72 -11.52 -28.45
C LEU A 74 -0.87 -10.25 -28.62
N TYR A 75 0.44 -10.35 -28.35
CA TYR A 75 1.39 -9.26 -28.52
C TYR A 75 1.48 -8.83 -29.99
N ALA A 76 1.70 -9.76 -30.92
CA ALA A 76 1.77 -9.48 -32.35
C ALA A 76 0.45 -8.90 -32.90
N SER A 77 -0.67 -9.29 -32.30
CA SER A 77 -2.01 -8.78 -32.63
C SER A 77 -2.36 -7.46 -31.94
N LYS A 78 -1.43 -6.84 -31.21
CA LYS A 78 -1.59 -5.58 -30.44
C LYS A 78 -2.68 -5.63 -29.36
N ARG A 79 -3.01 -6.83 -28.86
CA ARG A 79 -3.95 -7.04 -27.73
C ARG A 79 -3.17 -7.00 -26.42
N TYR A 80 -2.63 -5.83 -26.10
CA TYR A 80 -1.61 -5.65 -25.05
C TYR A 80 -2.11 -5.91 -23.64
N GLU A 81 -3.34 -5.54 -23.31
CA GLU A 81 -3.91 -5.75 -21.98
C GLU A 81 -4.07 -7.25 -21.68
N GLU A 82 -4.49 -8.02 -22.68
CA GLU A 82 -4.64 -9.48 -22.58
C GLU A 82 -3.28 -10.18 -22.54
N ALA A 83 -2.33 -9.75 -23.37
CA ALA A 83 -0.96 -10.24 -23.32
C ALA A 83 -0.34 -10.01 -21.93
N GLN A 84 -0.53 -8.83 -21.33
CA GLN A 84 -0.04 -8.52 -19.98
C GLN A 84 -0.65 -9.42 -18.90
N LYS A 85 -1.91 -9.86 -19.05
CA LYS A 85 -2.54 -10.81 -18.12
C LYS A 85 -1.82 -12.15 -18.15
N TYR A 86 -1.64 -12.73 -19.33
CA TYR A 86 -0.98 -14.02 -19.50
C TYR A 86 0.53 -13.94 -19.21
N LEU A 87 1.18 -12.80 -19.47
CA LEU A 87 2.58 -12.57 -19.08
C LEU A 87 2.79 -12.63 -17.57
N ARG A 88 1.84 -12.13 -16.75
CA ARG A 88 1.94 -12.25 -15.29
C ARG A 88 1.93 -13.72 -14.86
N GLU A 89 1.02 -14.52 -15.42
CA GLU A 89 0.97 -15.97 -15.18
C GLU A 89 2.25 -16.67 -15.66
N ALA A 90 2.78 -16.30 -16.82
CA ALA A 90 4.00 -16.89 -17.37
C ALA A 90 5.23 -16.60 -16.52
N ILE A 91 5.34 -15.37 -15.99
CA ILE A 91 6.41 -14.96 -15.06
C ILE A 91 6.33 -15.73 -13.74
N GLU A 92 5.13 -16.07 -13.26
CA GLU A 92 4.97 -16.93 -12.08
C GLU A 92 5.44 -18.37 -12.34
N ILE A 93 5.24 -18.88 -13.55
CA ILE A 93 5.64 -20.24 -13.94
C ILE A 93 7.15 -20.31 -14.23
N GLU A 94 7.72 -19.31 -14.91
CA GLU A 94 9.14 -19.24 -15.24
C GLU A 94 9.74 -17.86 -14.90
N PRO A 95 10.06 -17.61 -13.61
CA PRO A 95 10.53 -16.30 -13.14
C PRO A 95 11.92 -15.91 -13.64
N GLN A 96 12.60 -16.77 -14.40
CA GLN A 96 13.92 -16.51 -14.99
C GLN A 96 13.86 -16.52 -16.52
N ASN A 97 12.68 -16.62 -17.12
CA ASN A 97 12.56 -16.52 -18.57
C ASN A 97 12.58 -15.04 -18.98
N TYR A 98 13.73 -14.59 -19.48
CA TYR A 98 13.94 -13.19 -19.86
C TYR A 98 12.96 -12.69 -20.93
N VAL A 99 12.44 -13.58 -21.78
CA VAL A 99 11.56 -13.23 -22.89
C VAL A 99 10.25 -12.62 -22.39
N TYR A 100 9.69 -13.14 -21.29
CA TYR A 100 8.48 -12.56 -20.70
C TYR A 100 8.71 -11.14 -20.18
N TYR A 101 9.86 -10.90 -19.54
CA TYR A 101 10.22 -9.56 -19.09
C TYR A 101 10.46 -8.62 -20.28
N ASP A 102 11.02 -9.12 -21.38
CA ASP A 102 11.24 -8.34 -22.60
C ASP A 102 9.95 -7.91 -23.31
N ILE A 103 9.01 -8.84 -23.49
CA ILE A 103 7.70 -8.55 -24.07
C ILE A 103 6.95 -7.56 -23.18
N MET A 104 6.96 -7.76 -21.86
CA MET A 104 6.34 -6.84 -20.89
C MET A 104 6.96 -5.44 -20.96
N ALA A 105 8.29 -5.33 -21.00
CA ALA A 105 8.99 -4.05 -21.15
C ALA A 105 8.59 -3.33 -22.44
N THR A 106 8.51 -4.07 -23.54
CA THR A 106 8.14 -3.52 -24.85
C THR A 106 6.69 -3.04 -24.87
N ILE A 107 5.75 -3.82 -24.33
CA ILE A 107 4.34 -3.41 -24.19
C ILE A 107 4.22 -2.13 -23.37
N LEU A 108 4.84 -2.09 -22.18
CA LEU A 108 4.78 -0.92 -21.30
C LEU A 108 5.37 0.33 -21.94
N PHE A 109 6.42 0.16 -22.76
CA PHE A 109 6.98 1.27 -23.52
C PHE A 109 6.00 1.81 -24.57
N LEU A 110 5.34 0.92 -25.32
CA LEU A 110 4.31 1.30 -26.30
C LEU A 110 3.11 2.01 -25.65
N GLU A 111 2.79 1.66 -24.40
CA GLU A 111 1.79 2.34 -23.57
C GLU A 111 2.29 3.65 -22.93
N SER A 112 3.51 4.09 -23.25
CA SER A 112 4.18 5.26 -22.65
C SER A 112 4.41 5.16 -21.13
N LYS A 113 4.38 3.96 -20.55
CA LYS A 113 4.70 3.67 -19.14
C LYS A 113 6.20 3.43 -18.96
N ASN A 114 6.94 4.47 -19.29
CA ASN A 114 8.39 4.48 -19.48
C ASN A 114 9.22 3.94 -18.30
N GLU A 115 8.89 4.33 -17.07
CA GLU A 115 9.63 3.89 -15.87
C GLU A 115 9.39 2.39 -15.59
N LYS A 116 8.15 1.93 -15.75
CA LYS A 116 7.81 0.50 -15.63
C LYS A 116 8.48 -0.31 -16.74
N ALA A 117 8.51 0.21 -17.97
CA ALA A 117 9.21 -0.42 -19.09
C ALA A 117 10.69 -0.63 -18.77
N LEU A 118 11.37 0.38 -18.19
CA LEU A 118 12.78 0.27 -17.79
C LEU A 118 13.00 -0.78 -16.70
N HIS A 119 12.13 -0.85 -15.70
CA HIS A 119 12.20 -1.88 -14.65
C HIS A 119 12.11 -3.30 -15.22
N PHE A 120 11.17 -3.53 -16.13
CA PHE A 120 11.03 -4.83 -16.79
C PHE A 120 12.20 -5.12 -17.75
N ALA A 121 12.73 -4.10 -18.44
CA ALA A 121 13.93 -4.22 -19.26
C ALA A 121 15.16 -4.64 -18.44
N GLN A 122 15.35 -4.06 -17.25
CA GLN A 122 16.43 -4.46 -16.34
C GLN A 122 16.28 -5.91 -15.87
N LYS A 123 15.05 -6.37 -15.62
CA LYS A 123 14.79 -7.78 -15.30
C LYS A 123 15.08 -8.70 -16.50
N ALA A 124 14.71 -8.29 -17.72
CA ALA A 124 15.06 -9.03 -18.92
C ALA A 124 16.59 -9.17 -19.07
N LEU A 125 17.34 -8.08 -18.93
CA LEU A 125 18.81 -8.09 -18.96
C LEU A 125 19.43 -8.97 -17.87
N LYS A 126 18.86 -8.97 -16.67
CA LYS A 126 19.33 -9.77 -15.54
C LYS A 126 19.23 -11.27 -15.80
N PHE A 127 18.18 -11.71 -16.50
CA PHE A 127 17.92 -13.13 -16.75
C PHE A 127 18.32 -13.57 -18.16
N ALA A 128 18.83 -12.65 -18.98
CA ALA A 128 19.24 -12.93 -20.35
C ALA A 128 20.48 -13.83 -20.40
N PRO A 129 20.47 -14.89 -21.24
CA PRO A 129 21.68 -15.60 -21.63
C PRO A 129 22.71 -14.68 -22.30
N SER A 130 23.99 -15.04 -22.21
CA SER A 130 25.10 -14.23 -22.75
C SER A 130 24.97 -13.95 -24.25
N GLU A 131 24.39 -14.88 -25.00
CA GLU A 131 24.28 -14.82 -26.46
C GLU A 131 23.34 -13.72 -26.95
N VAL A 132 22.35 -13.37 -26.14
CA VAL A 132 21.31 -12.37 -26.46
C VAL A 132 21.46 -11.11 -25.61
N HIS A 133 22.36 -11.11 -24.62
CA HIS A 133 22.56 -10.00 -23.69
C HIS A 133 22.90 -8.70 -24.44
N ASP A 134 23.89 -8.73 -25.33
CA ASP A 134 24.32 -7.54 -26.09
C ASP A 134 23.20 -7.01 -27.00
N GLN A 135 22.39 -7.89 -27.59
CA GLN A 135 21.25 -7.50 -28.42
C GLN A 135 20.15 -6.82 -27.60
N LEU A 136 19.89 -7.31 -26.38
CA LEU A 136 18.96 -6.70 -25.45
C LEU A 136 19.50 -5.37 -24.92
N VAL A 137 20.80 -5.29 -24.64
CA VAL A 137 21.46 -4.02 -24.27
C VAL A 137 21.25 -3.02 -25.39
N ASP A 138 21.53 -3.36 -26.65
CA ASP A 138 21.31 -2.46 -27.80
C ASP A 138 19.84 -2.04 -27.95
N LYS A 139 18.90 -3.00 -27.84
CA LYS A 139 17.45 -2.74 -27.87
C LYS A 139 17.05 -1.76 -26.77
N TYR A 140 17.52 -1.98 -25.54
CA TYR A 140 17.19 -1.15 -24.41
C TYR A 140 17.99 0.15 -24.35
N SER A 141 19.16 0.25 -24.98
CA SER A 141 19.91 1.50 -25.10
C SER A 141 19.25 2.47 -26.08
N GLN A 142 18.44 1.99 -27.03
CA GLN A 142 17.59 2.86 -27.85
C GLN A 142 16.32 3.30 -27.09
N LEU A 143 15.79 2.44 -26.22
CA LEU A 143 14.70 2.77 -25.30
C LEU A 143 15.16 3.79 -24.26
N GLU A 144 16.25 3.48 -23.57
CA GLU A 144 16.99 4.37 -22.70
C GLU A 144 17.45 5.60 -23.46
N GLY A 145 17.87 5.53 -24.71
CA GLY A 145 18.18 6.68 -25.56
C GLY A 145 16.97 7.54 -25.91
N THR A 146 15.76 6.98 -26.00
CA THR A 146 14.51 7.73 -26.24
C THR A 146 13.98 8.36 -24.94
N LEU A 147 14.18 7.66 -23.82
CA LEU A 147 13.95 8.16 -22.47
C LEU A 147 14.98 9.22 -22.09
N SER A 148 16.23 8.99 -22.47
CA SER A 148 17.39 9.85 -22.34
C SER A 148 17.28 11.02 -23.28
N ILE A 149 16.80 10.97 -24.52
CA ILE A 149 16.54 12.19 -25.31
C ILE A 149 15.42 13.04 -24.67
N ARG A 150 14.49 12.44 -23.91
CA ARG A 150 13.59 13.18 -23.00
C ARG A 150 14.26 13.67 -21.71
N HIS A 151 15.29 12.98 -21.20
CA HIS A 151 16.09 13.34 -20.02
C HIS A 151 17.41 14.11 -20.31
N GLU A 152 17.91 14.22 -21.53
CA GLU A 152 19.20 14.76 -21.98
C GLU A 152 19.04 16.19 -22.50
N ASN A 153 17.79 16.60 -22.71
CA ASN A 153 17.41 17.99 -22.49
C ASN A 153 17.44 18.38 -20.98
N SER A 154 17.90 17.51 -20.08
CA SER A 154 18.13 17.81 -18.65
C SER A 154 19.57 17.48 -18.25
N VAL A 155 20.32 18.53 -17.91
CA VAL A 155 21.75 18.54 -17.54
C VAL A 155 22.02 17.95 -16.13
N ASN A 156 21.20 17.03 -15.60
CA ASN A 156 21.31 16.55 -14.21
C ASN A 156 21.08 15.05 -14.07
N ALA A 157 22.15 14.25 -13.99
CA ALA A 157 22.07 12.92 -13.39
C ALA A 157 21.55 13.07 -11.94
N LYS A 158 20.33 12.60 -11.67
CA LYS A 158 19.64 12.81 -10.38
C LYS A 158 20.47 12.14 -9.28
N LYS A 159 21.06 12.94 -8.37
CA LYS A 159 21.77 12.45 -7.18
C LYS A 159 20.83 11.56 -6.38
N SER A 160 21.23 10.31 -6.08
CA SER A 160 20.42 9.39 -5.26
C SER A 160 20.15 10.00 -3.88
N LYS A 161 18.85 10.13 -3.57
CA LYS A 161 18.30 10.71 -2.33
C LYS A 161 18.36 9.68 -1.21
N ARG A 162 18.54 10.13 0.03
CA ARG A 162 18.72 9.24 1.19
C ARG A 162 17.82 9.61 2.35
N MET A 163 17.12 8.62 2.88
CA MET A 163 16.24 8.75 4.02
C MET A 163 16.74 7.89 5.19
N ILE A 164 16.71 8.45 6.40
CA ILE A 164 16.74 7.69 7.64
C ILE A 164 15.32 7.57 8.17
N LEU A 165 14.84 6.35 8.37
CA LEU A 165 13.64 6.06 9.16
C LEU A 165 14.07 5.59 10.56
N VAL A 166 13.58 6.26 11.60
CA VAL A 166 13.85 5.88 13.00
C VAL A 166 12.69 5.04 13.54
N GLY A 167 12.96 3.80 13.91
CA GLY A 167 11.95 2.84 14.36
C GLY A 167 11.39 1.95 13.25
N SER A 168 10.37 1.18 13.58
CA SER A 168 9.86 0.09 12.72
C SER A 168 8.70 0.48 11.81
N ALA A 169 8.13 1.68 11.95
CA ALA A 169 6.75 1.99 11.57
C ALA A 169 5.73 1.00 12.18
N CYS A 170 4.42 1.25 12.00
CA CYS A 170 3.37 0.40 12.58
C CYS A 170 2.47 -0.29 11.56
N ASN A 171 1.62 0.40 10.82
CA ASN A 171 0.50 -0.27 10.11
C ASN A 171 0.78 -0.73 8.66
N TYR A 172 1.56 0.02 7.88
CA TYR A 172 1.90 -0.31 6.49
C TYR A 172 3.37 0.05 6.18
N PRO A 173 4.36 -0.65 6.81
CA PRO A 173 5.77 -0.36 6.60
C PRO A 173 6.22 -0.66 5.17
N ASP A 174 5.51 -1.58 4.49
CA ASP A 174 5.81 -1.96 3.11
C ASP A 174 5.64 -0.81 2.13
N SER A 175 4.81 0.19 2.43
CA SER A 175 4.62 1.38 1.58
C SER A 175 5.90 2.19 1.38
N PHE A 176 6.88 2.08 2.28
CA PHE A 176 8.21 2.68 2.09
C PHE A 176 8.99 2.08 0.91
N ARG A 177 8.58 0.93 0.37
CA ARG A 177 9.14 0.36 -0.86
C ARG A 177 9.08 1.34 -2.02
N LYS A 178 8.06 2.21 -2.06
CA LYS A 178 7.88 3.19 -3.13
C LYS A 178 9.07 4.15 -3.26
N PHE A 179 9.67 4.55 -2.14
CA PHE A 179 10.88 5.37 -2.18
C PHE A 179 12.05 4.61 -2.84
N MET A 180 12.24 3.33 -2.50
CA MET A 180 13.34 2.52 -3.02
C MET A 180 13.15 2.15 -4.50
N GLU A 181 11.90 1.86 -4.90
CA GLU A 181 11.51 1.67 -6.30
C GLU A 181 11.85 2.90 -7.15
N ASP A 182 11.76 4.10 -6.56
CA ASP A 182 12.07 5.37 -7.20
C ASP A 182 13.52 5.85 -6.91
N GLY A 183 14.42 4.93 -6.51
CA GLY A 183 15.87 5.15 -6.44
C GLY A 183 16.40 5.81 -5.16
N TRP A 184 15.57 5.90 -4.11
CA TRP A 184 16.04 6.32 -2.79
C TRP A 184 16.82 5.22 -2.07
N GLU A 185 17.81 5.62 -1.28
CA GLU A 185 18.39 4.74 -0.27
C GLU A 185 17.66 4.95 1.08
N LEU A 186 17.00 3.90 1.56
CA LEU A 186 16.35 3.89 2.87
C LEU A 186 17.25 3.21 3.91
N TYR A 187 17.54 3.94 4.98
CA TYR A 187 18.28 3.46 6.15
C TYR A 187 17.33 3.40 7.35
N VAL A 188 17.21 2.23 7.98
CA VAL A 188 16.31 2.05 9.13
C VAL A 188 17.12 1.89 10.40
N VAL A 189 16.96 2.81 11.33
CA VAL A 189 17.59 2.75 12.65
C VAL A 189 16.72 1.91 13.58
N ARG A 190 17.27 0.77 14.01
CA ARG A 190 16.61 -0.13 14.96
C ARG A 190 16.62 0.49 16.36
N THR A 191 15.43 0.70 16.88
CA THR A 191 15.16 1.14 18.26
C THR A 191 14.32 0.11 18.99
N GLN A 192 14.19 0.27 20.31
CA GLN A 192 13.23 -0.52 21.06
C GLN A 192 11.81 -0.28 20.52
N THR A 193 11.05 -1.36 20.32
CA THR A 193 9.68 -1.31 19.80
C THR A 193 8.82 -2.39 20.47
N TRP A 194 7.50 -2.25 20.35
CA TRP A 194 6.53 -3.20 20.88
C TRP A 194 6.63 -4.54 20.17
N ARG A 195 6.38 -5.64 20.90
CA ARG A 195 6.44 -7.01 20.36
C ARG A 195 5.58 -7.18 19.10
N ALA A 196 4.44 -6.49 19.03
CA ALA A 196 3.54 -6.53 17.87
C ALA A 196 4.13 -5.92 16.60
N PHE A 197 5.10 -5.00 16.72
CA PHE A 197 5.73 -4.30 15.59
C PHE A 197 7.17 -4.77 15.32
N GLN A 198 7.74 -5.64 16.16
CA GLN A 198 9.05 -6.24 15.91
C GLN A 198 9.19 -6.89 14.52
N PRO A 199 8.17 -7.62 14.00
CA PRO A 199 8.23 -8.17 12.64
C PRO A 199 8.45 -7.13 11.54
N ASN A 200 8.04 -5.87 11.76
CA ASN A 200 8.16 -4.83 10.74
C ASN A 200 9.62 -4.51 10.38
N TYR A 201 10.59 -4.76 11.27
CA TYR A 201 12.00 -4.61 10.91
C TYR A 201 12.45 -5.65 9.87
N GLU A 202 11.97 -6.89 9.98
CA GLU A 202 12.22 -7.94 8.98
C GLU A 202 11.55 -7.58 7.65
N LEU A 203 10.34 -7.02 7.70
CA LEU A 203 9.63 -6.54 6.50
C LEU A 203 10.39 -5.42 5.79
N LEU A 204 10.83 -4.40 6.53
CA LEU A 204 11.59 -3.26 5.98
C LEU A 204 12.92 -3.72 5.36
N GLU A 205 13.61 -4.66 6.01
CA GLU A 205 14.82 -5.29 5.45
C GLU A 205 14.51 -6.11 4.19
N ASN A 206 13.39 -6.86 4.18
CA ASN A 206 12.95 -7.66 3.05
C ASN A 206 12.62 -6.83 1.79
N ILE A 207 12.13 -5.60 1.95
CA ILE A 207 11.88 -4.68 0.83
C ILE A 207 13.13 -3.89 0.40
N GLY A 208 14.30 -4.12 1.03
CA GLY A 208 15.58 -3.56 0.61
C GLY A 208 16.14 -2.43 1.48
N ALA A 209 15.53 -2.13 2.63
CA ALA A 209 16.05 -1.12 3.54
C ALA A 209 17.36 -1.58 4.21
N LYS A 210 18.29 -0.64 4.41
CA LYS A 210 19.57 -0.89 5.08
C LYS A 210 19.41 -0.71 6.59
N MET A 211 19.58 -1.78 7.35
CA MET A 211 19.39 -1.75 8.81
C MET A 211 20.61 -1.18 9.53
N ILE A 212 20.36 -0.36 10.55
CA ILE A 212 21.39 0.23 11.42
C ILE A 212 21.03 -0.08 12.87
N ASP A 213 21.86 -0.87 13.54
CA ASP A 213 21.73 -1.14 14.96
C ASP A 213 22.20 0.06 15.81
N ARG A 214 21.71 0.11 17.05
CA ARG A 214 21.97 1.21 18.01
C ARG A 214 23.46 1.52 18.18
N GLU A 215 24.30 0.49 18.21
CA GLU A 215 25.77 0.62 18.36
C GLU A 215 26.44 1.21 17.11
N GLY A 216 25.87 0.98 15.92
CA GLY A 216 26.39 1.44 14.64
C GLY A 216 26.03 2.90 14.29
N ILE A 217 25.08 3.52 15.00
CA ILE A 217 24.59 4.87 14.70
C ILE A 217 25.75 5.89 14.66
N GLY A 218 26.69 5.79 15.60
CA GLY A 218 27.81 6.73 15.72
C GLY A 218 28.66 6.80 14.45
N GLY A 219 29.20 5.65 14.04
CA GLY A 219 30.07 5.51 12.85
C GLY A 219 29.31 5.71 11.54
N PHE A 220 28.04 5.30 11.47
CA PHE A 220 27.18 5.61 10.33
C PHE A 220 27.04 7.12 10.14
N LEU A 221 26.72 7.87 11.20
CA LEU A 221 26.55 9.32 11.09
C LEU A 221 27.87 10.06 10.84
N GLU A 222 29.01 9.51 11.25
CA GLU A 222 30.32 10.10 10.88
C GLU A 222 30.59 10.04 9.38
N SER A 223 30.16 8.97 8.71
CA SER A 223 30.41 8.73 7.29
C SER A 223 29.30 9.26 6.37
N MET A 224 28.04 9.21 6.82
CA MET A 224 26.87 9.42 5.95
C MET A 224 26.07 10.68 6.24
N ALA A 225 26.22 11.33 7.41
CA ALA A 225 25.34 12.44 7.81
C ALA A 225 25.28 13.60 6.79
N SER A 226 26.39 13.91 6.10
CA SER A 226 26.42 14.97 5.08
C SER A 226 25.68 14.61 3.78
N LYS A 227 25.29 13.34 3.60
CA LYS A 227 24.62 12.80 2.41
C LYS A 227 23.14 12.47 2.65
N ILE A 228 22.65 12.59 3.88
CA ILE A 228 21.25 12.32 4.23
C ILE A 228 20.40 13.51 3.85
N ASP A 229 19.29 13.26 3.15
CA ASP A 229 18.36 14.27 2.69
C ASP A 229 17.14 14.37 3.62
N VAL A 230 16.71 13.24 4.20
CA VAL A 230 15.54 13.19 5.10
C VAL A 230 15.84 12.32 6.33
N VAL A 231 15.43 12.79 7.51
CA VAL A 231 15.30 12.00 8.74
C VAL A 231 13.82 12.00 9.11
N LEU A 232 13.26 10.81 9.25
CA LEU A 232 11.83 10.57 9.48
C LEU A 232 11.63 9.71 10.71
N ARG A 233 10.59 10.02 11.49
CA ARG A 233 10.02 9.11 12.49
C ARG A 233 8.51 9.06 12.34
N THR A 234 7.94 7.85 12.28
CA THR A 234 6.49 7.61 12.15
C THR A 234 5.86 7.13 13.45
N GLY A 235 4.53 7.14 13.51
CA GLY A 235 3.81 7.97 14.48
C GLY A 235 3.14 7.31 15.68
N TYR A 236 3.40 6.06 16.00
CA TYR A 236 2.72 5.40 17.12
C TYR A 236 3.34 5.74 18.49
N PHE A 237 2.52 6.09 19.49
CA PHE A 237 2.93 6.24 20.89
C PHE A 237 1.98 5.53 21.86
N TYR A 238 2.40 4.40 22.45
CA TYR A 238 1.64 3.66 23.48
C TYR A 238 1.88 4.40 24.81
N GLY A 239 1.45 5.65 24.89
CA GLY A 239 1.67 6.54 26.03
C GLY A 239 0.52 6.60 27.03
N GLY A 240 -0.68 6.14 26.67
CA GLY A 240 -1.90 6.55 27.36
C GLY A 240 -2.92 5.48 27.75
N ASN A 241 -2.69 4.19 27.49
CA ASN A 241 -3.68 3.15 27.77
C ASN A 241 -3.23 2.27 28.96
N ASP A 242 -4.07 2.21 30.00
CA ASP A 242 -3.82 1.87 31.42
C ASP A 242 -3.11 0.55 31.77
N LEU A 243 -2.55 -0.22 30.83
CA LEU A 243 -1.79 -1.43 31.14
C LEU A 243 -0.28 -1.20 31.33
N HIS A 244 0.29 -0.08 30.85
CA HIS A 244 1.76 0.03 30.71
C HIS A 244 2.38 1.37 31.12
N ARG A 245 1.77 2.11 32.08
CA ARG A 245 2.34 3.35 32.66
C ARG A 245 3.82 3.24 33.07
N LEU A 246 4.31 2.03 33.34
CA LEU A 246 5.69 1.77 33.77
C LEU A 246 6.73 1.72 32.63
N ASN A 247 6.35 1.62 31.35
CA ASN A 247 7.28 1.33 30.24
C ASN A 247 7.16 2.30 29.02
N ARG A 248 6.92 3.60 29.24
CA ARG A 248 6.98 4.65 28.18
C ARG A 248 8.36 4.82 27.51
N ILE A 249 9.31 3.98 27.88
CA ILE A 249 10.72 4.04 27.48
C ILE A 249 10.86 3.85 25.96
N CYS A 250 10.09 2.94 25.35
CA CYS A 250 10.27 2.62 23.92
C CYS A 250 9.98 3.83 23.01
N ASP A 251 8.82 4.46 23.19
CA ASP A 251 8.38 5.53 22.28
C ASP A 251 9.17 6.83 22.50
N VAL A 252 9.56 7.10 23.75
CA VAL A 252 10.45 8.22 24.10
C VAL A 252 11.86 7.99 23.56
N ASP A 253 12.41 6.77 23.67
CA ASP A 253 13.72 6.40 23.12
C ASP A 253 13.76 6.60 21.60
N GLN A 254 12.66 6.30 20.91
CA GLN A 254 12.52 6.56 19.47
C GLN A 254 12.57 8.05 19.13
N ILE A 255 11.79 8.90 19.81
CA ILE A 255 11.81 10.35 19.55
C ILE A 255 13.18 10.94 19.91
N ASP A 256 13.74 10.55 21.06
CA ASP A 256 15.03 11.05 21.50
C ASP A 256 16.14 10.66 20.51
N THR A 257 16.10 9.44 19.99
CA THR A 257 16.98 8.97 18.92
C THR A 257 16.78 9.78 17.64
N PHE A 258 15.53 10.05 17.25
CA PHE A 258 15.22 10.92 16.11
C PHE A 258 15.81 12.32 16.27
N PHE A 259 15.67 12.95 17.45
CA PHE A 259 16.21 14.29 17.70
C PHE A 259 17.74 14.32 17.68
N LYS A 260 18.40 13.31 18.25
CA LYS A 260 19.86 13.17 18.21
C LYS A 260 20.39 13.00 16.79
N ILE A 261 19.75 12.12 16.00
CA ILE A 261 20.11 11.89 14.60
C ILE A 261 19.87 13.17 13.79
N SER A 262 18.69 13.78 13.90
CA SER A 262 18.32 15.00 13.19
C SER A 262 19.31 16.13 13.46
N SER A 263 19.68 16.35 14.72
CA SER A 263 20.66 17.38 15.11
C SER A 263 22.04 17.11 14.49
N LYS A 264 22.53 15.86 14.53
CA LYS A 264 23.83 15.50 13.95
C LYS A 264 23.82 15.58 12.42
N VAL A 265 22.74 15.17 11.77
CA VAL A 265 22.55 15.29 10.31
C VAL A 265 22.51 16.75 9.91
N LYS A 266 21.67 17.60 10.53
CA LYS A 266 21.58 19.03 10.21
C LYS A 266 22.89 19.78 10.45
N GLY A 267 23.67 19.38 11.45
CA GLY A 267 25.02 19.91 11.67
C GLY A 267 26.02 19.60 10.55
N LYS A 268 25.75 18.60 9.69
CA LYS A 268 26.59 18.23 8.54
C LYS A 268 25.96 18.55 7.18
N ASN A 269 24.63 18.56 7.11
CA ASN A 269 23.83 18.95 5.96
C ASN A 269 22.64 19.81 6.43
N ALA A 270 22.80 21.13 6.40
CA ALA A 270 21.77 22.07 6.85
C ALA A 270 20.48 22.02 6.00
N LYS A 271 20.53 21.46 4.79
CA LYS A 271 19.37 21.29 3.91
C LYS A 271 18.59 19.99 4.19
N ALA A 272 19.11 19.10 5.03
CA ALA A 272 18.42 17.88 5.38
C ALA A 272 17.12 18.19 6.13
N LEU A 273 16.07 17.46 5.79
CA LEU A 273 14.74 17.58 6.36
C LEU A 273 14.59 16.65 7.56
N SER A 274 13.99 17.16 8.63
CA SER A 274 13.62 16.40 9.82
C SER A 274 12.09 16.42 9.95
N ILE A 275 11.48 15.27 9.74
CA ILE A 275 10.03 15.09 9.70
C ILE A 275 9.60 14.17 10.85
N LEU A 276 8.69 14.64 11.68
CA LEU A 276 8.12 13.88 12.79
C LEU A 276 6.62 13.68 12.57
N ALA A 277 6.15 12.44 12.45
CA ALA A 277 4.73 12.15 12.29
C ALA A 277 4.12 11.59 13.60
N PHE A 278 2.85 11.89 13.84
CA PHE A 278 2.03 11.42 14.95
C PHE A 278 0.74 10.79 14.45
N ASP A 279 0.36 9.66 15.04
CA ASP A 279 -0.99 9.07 14.92
C ASP A 279 -1.82 9.34 16.20
N GLY A 280 -3.03 8.77 16.27
CA GLY A 280 -3.95 9.00 17.37
C GLY A 280 -3.46 8.50 18.73
N ASP A 281 -2.55 7.53 18.74
CA ASP A 281 -1.90 7.04 19.95
C ASP A 281 -0.78 8.04 20.30
N SER A 282 -1.11 9.02 21.13
CA SER A 282 -0.22 10.13 21.51
C SER A 282 -0.11 10.30 23.03
N PHE A 283 0.91 11.04 23.48
CA PHE A 283 1.14 11.34 24.91
C PHE A 283 0.75 12.78 25.29
N PHE A 284 0.05 13.52 24.43
CA PHE A 284 -0.15 14.96 24.61
C PHE A 284 -0.99 15.32 25.85
N SER A 285 -1.56 14.32 26.51
CA SER A 285 -2.16 14.42 27.83
C SER A 285 -1.18 14.81 28.92
N ASP A 286 0.07 14.40 28.78
CA ASP A 286 1.07 14.51 29.81
C ASP A 286 1.92 15.77 29.65
N VAL A 287 1.72 16.70 30.59
CA VAL A 287 2.43 18.00 30.63
C VAL A 287 3.95 17.83 30.67
N TYR A 288 4.47 16.80 31.35
CA TYR A 288 5.91 16.56 31.42
C TYR A 288 6.48 16.21 30.05
N TRP A 289 5.81 15.32 29.32
CA TRP A 289 6.26 14.93 27.98
C TRP A 289 6.04 16.04 26.94
N ASN A 290 5.00 16.87 27.12
CA ASN A 290 4.81 18.06 26.31
C ASN A 290 5.95 19.06 26.50
N ASP A 291 6.34 19.37 27.73
CA ASP A 291 7.51 20.22 28.02
C ASP A 291 8.80 19.63 27.46
N TRP A 292 9.00 18.32 27.63
CA TRP A 292 10.16 17.62 27.08
C TRP A 292 10.23 17.70 25.55
N LEU A 293 9.09 17.49 24.87
CA LEU A 293 8.97 17.58 23.41
C LEU A 293 9.20 19.02 22.94
N GLY A 294 8.53 19.98 23.60
CA GLY A 294 8.57 21.40 23.24
C GLY A 294 9.97 22.00 23.26
N LYS A 295 10.85 21.52 24.14
CA LYS A 295 12.27 21.92 24.21
C LYS A 295 13.14 21.40 23.05
N ARG A 296 12.63 20.49 22.22
CA ARG A 296 13.41 19.80 21.17
C ARG A 296 12.81 19.94 19.78
N ILE A 297 11.57 20.41 19.69
CA ILE A 297 10.76 20.36 18.48
C ILE A 297 11.25 21.29 17.37
N ASP A 298 12.08 22.29 17.70
CA ASP A 298 12.64 23.25 16.75
C ASP A 298 13.51 22.60 15.67
N VAL A 299 14.06 21.42 15.93
CA VAL A 299 14.83 20.66 14.93
C VAL A 299 13.93 20.13 13.80
N CYS A 300 12.61 20.03 14.00
CA CYS A 300 11.69 19.58 12.96
C CYS A 300 11.45 20.68 11.92
N ASP A 301 11.51 20.31 10.65
CA ASP A 301 11.03 21.15 9.55
C ASP A 301 9.52 20.95 9.37
N TYR A 302 9.04 19.72 9.56
CA TYR A 302 7.61 19.39 9.48
C TYR A 302 7.18 18.43 10.58
N ILE A 303 5.93 18.61 11.01
CA ILE A 303 5.25 17.72 11.95
C ILE A 303 3.93 17.30 11.31
N LEU A 304 3.74 15.99 11.17
CA LEU A 304 2.63 15.41 10.44
C LEU A 304 1.62 14.77 11.40
N PHE A 305 0.34 14.84 11.03
CA PHE A 305 -0.76 14.28 11.79
C PHE A 305 -1.72 13.53 10.85
N ASP A 306 -2.23 12.38 11.27
CA ASP A 306 -3.19 11.60 10.47
C ASP A 306 -4.57 12.27 10.36
N ALA A 307 -4.88 13.18 11.29
CA ALA A 307 -6.17 13.85 11.42
C ALA A 307 -6.00 15.31 11.83
N LYS A 308 -6.89 16.18 11.36
CA LYS A 308 -6.94 17.59 11.77
C LYS A 308 -7.26 17.72 13.25
N ASN A 309 -8.19 16.92 13.77
CA ASN A 309 -8.50 16.91 15.20
C ASN A 309 -7.22 16.60 16.03
N LEU A 310 -6.38 15.65 15.60
CA LEU A 310 -5.11 15.36 16.28
C LEU A 310 -4.14 16.54 16.23
N LYS A 311 -4.01 17.21 15.08
CA LYS A 311 -3.21 18.44 14.95
C LYS A 311 -3.71 19.53 15.90
N ASP A 312 -5.01 19.76 15.97
CA ASP A 312 -5.61 20.79 16.81
C ASP A 312 -5.40 20.47 18.31
N TYR A 313 -5.47 19.19 18.69
CA TYR A 313 -5.14 18.72 20.04
C TYR A 313 -3.67 18.95 20.39
N PHE A 314 -2.76 18.59 19.48
CA PHE A 314 -1.33 18.87 19.61
C PHE A 314 -1.06 20.36 19.79
N THR A 315 -1.62 21.22 18.94
CA THR A 315 -1.42 22.67 19.02
C THR A 315 -1.94 23.23 20.34
N ASN A 316 -3.11 22.78 20.81
CA ASN A 316 -3.66 23.17 22.11
C ASN A 316 -2.70 22.83 23.27
N ARG A 317 -2.02 21.68 23.21
CA ARG A 317 -1.16 21.20 24.29
C ARG A 317 0.24 21.80 24.24
N ILE A 318 0.87 21.80 23.08
CA ILE A 318 2.25 22.26 22.91
C ILE A 318 2.36 23.79 22.99
N SER A 319 1.36 24.55 22.55
CA SER A 319 1.35 26.01 22.70
C SER A 319 1.38 26.50 24.15
N LYS A 320 1.04 25.65 25.12
CA LYS A 320 1.13 25.95 26.56
C LYS A 320 2.56 25.92 27.09
N VAL A 321 3.49 25.26 26.40
CA VAL A 321 4.87 25.05 26.85
C VAL A 321 5.92 25.66 25.91
N THR A 322 5.60 25.87 24.63
CA THR A 322 6.50 26.49 23.64
C THR A 322 5.71 27.14 22.51
N SER A 323 6.31 28.11 21.81
CA SER A 323 5.76 28.65 20.56
C SER A 323 5.98 27.66 19.41
N ILE A 324 4.99 27.47 18.55
CA ILE A 324 5.10 26.60 17.37
C ILE A 324 4.75 27.34 16.09
N ASP A 325 5.57 27.16 15.06
CA ASP A 325 5.25 27.63 13.72
C ASP A 325 4.21 26.70 13.09
N GLU A 326 2.96 27.15 13.03
CA GLU A 326 1.85 26.37 12.48
C GLU A 326 2.06 25.99 11.00
N ASN A 327 2.92 26.70 10.25
CA ASN A 327 3.22 26.35 8.85
C ASN A 327 3.98 25.03 8.73
N LYS A 328 4.66 24.60 9.81
CA LYS A 328 5.33 23.30 9.89
C LYS A 328 4.36 22.14 10.12
N LEU A 329 3.12 22.43 10.50
CA LEU A 329 2.13 21.41 10.87
C LEU A 329 1.28 21.03 9.66
N LYS A 330 1.28 19.75 9.27
CA LYS A 330 0.53 19.25 8.12
C LYS A 330 -0.34 18.04 8.50
N VAL A 331 -1.49 17.92 7.85
CA VAL A 331 -2.34 16.71 7.95
C VAL A 331 -1.99 15.82 6.77
N LEU A 332 -1.15 14.82 7.01
CA LEU A 332 -0.62 13.90 6.01
C LEU A 332 -0.44 12.53 6.66
N ARG A 333 -1.10 11.53 6.09
CA ARG A 333 -1.14 10.17 6.62
C ARG A 333 0.04 9.36 6.10
N VAL A 334 0.86 8.84 7.01
CA VAL A 334 2.16 8.22 6.68
C VAL A 334 2.12 6.70 6.74
N GLU A 335 1.24 6.09 7.53
CA GLU A 335 1.19 4.65 7.70
C GLU A 335 -0.05 4.05 7.04
N MET A 336 -0.09 4.20 5.72
CA MET A 336 -1.22 3.87 4.86
C MET A 336 -0.77 2.94 3.71
N PRO A 337 -1.66 2.16 3.08
CA PRO A 337 -1.33 1.38 1.88
C PRO A 337 -0.93 2.30 0.72
N LEU A 338 -0.17 1.78 -0.24
CA LEU A 338 0.03 2.47 -1.52
C LEU A 338 -1.26 2.41 -2.34
N PHE A 339 -1.49 3.42 -3.19
CA PHE A 339 -2.64 3.46 -4.08
C PHE A 339 -2.73 2.21 -4.96
N GLU A 340 -1.60 1.67 -5.42
CA GLU A 340 -1.56 0.44 -6.23
C GLU A 340 -1.86 -0.85 -5.45
N ASP A 341 -1.80 -0.79 -4.11
CA ASP A 341 -2.16 -1.91 -3.22
C ASP A 341 -3.65 -1.84 -2.77
N VAL A 342 -4.44 -0.91 -3.33
CA VAL A 342 -5.89 -0.82 -3.12
C VAL A 342 -6.59 -1.80 -4.07
N MET A 343 -7.31 -2.77 -3.50
CA MET A 343 -7.87 -3.93 -4.19
C MET A 343 -9.40 -3.95 -4.14
N ILE A 344 -10.04 -3.08 -4.94
CA ILE A 344 -11.51 -2.95 -4.96
C ILE A 344 -12.08 -3.74 -6.12
N GLU A 345 -12.64 -4.92 -5.82
CA GLU A 345 -13.33 -5.74 -6.82
C GLU A 345 -14.84 -5.46 -6.85
N PRO A 346 -15.48 -5.46 -8.04
CA PRO A 346 -16.93 -5.44 -8.17
C PRO A 346 -17.51 -6.86 -8.02
N PHE A 347 -18.66 -6.97 -7.36
CA PHE A 347 -19.38 -8.24 -7.21
C PHE A 347 -20.82 -8.09 -7.73
N GLU A 348 -21.38 -9.16 -8.32
CA GLU A 348 -22.78 -9.18 -8.76
C GLU A 348 -23.76 -9.05 -7.59
N LYS A 349 -23.38 -9.64 -6.44
CA LYS A 349 -24.11 -9.60 -5.18
C LYS A 349 -23.12 -9.48 -4.03
N TYR A 350 -23.50 -8.73 -3.00
CA TYR A 350 -22.69 -8.60 -1.79
C TYR A 350 -23.30 -9.38 -0.64
N THR A 351 -22.45 -9.96 0.19
CA THR A 351 -22.88 -10.51 1.47
C THR A 351 -23.13 -9.36 2.44
N LYS A 352 -24.39 -9.12 2.78
CA LYS A 352 -24.84 -8.03 3.67
C LYS A 352 -24.69 -8.36 5.15
N LYS A 353 -23.52 -8.88 5.51
CA LYS A 353 -23.03 -8.97 6.88
C LYS A 353 -22.03 -7.84 7.13
N VAL A 354 -21.89 -7.48 8.39
CA VAL A 354 -20.90 -6.51 8.87
C VAL A 354 -19.71 -7.29 9.39
N LEU A 355 -18.61 -7.28 8.62
CA LEU A 355 -17.35 -7.91 8.99
C LEU A 355 -16.71 -7.13 10.15
N THR A 356 -16.21 -7.83 11.17
CA THR A 356 -15.40 -7.21 12.22
C THR A 356 -14.04 -7.91 12.34
N MET A 357 -12.98 -7.11 12.47
CA MET A 357 -11.61 -7.56 12.66
C MET A 357 -11.13 -7.25 14.08
N GLY A 358 -10.59 -8.24 14.78
CA GLY A 358 -9.99 -8.07 16.11
C GLY A 358 -10.92 -8.40 17.29
N ARG A 359 -10.64 -7.82 18.47
CA ARG A 359 -11.28 -8.21 19.73
C ARG A 359 -12.80 -7.99 19.73
N SER A 360 -13.49 -8.88 20.43
CA SER A 360 -14.93 -9.02 20.56
C SER A 360 -15.68 -7.71 20.79
N ILE A 361 -16.89 -7.64 20.23
CA ILE A 361 -17.85 -6.55 20.46
C ILE A 361 -18.32 -6.64 21.90
N ASN A 362 -17.71 -5.85 22.77
CA ASN A 362 -18.06 -5.82 24.19
C ASN A 362 -18.91 -4.58 24.57
N SER A 363 -19.16 -3.67 23.63
CA SER A 363 -19.99 -2.47 23.83
C SER A 363 -21.30 -2.53 23.04
N TYR A 364 -22.30 -1.75 23.49
CA TYR A 364 -23.53 -1.56 22.72
C TYR A 364 -23.18 -0.95 21.36
N LEU A 365 -23.63 -1.61 20.30
CA LEU A 365 -23.52 -1.16 18.92
C LEU A 365 -24.93 -1.11 18.33
N PRO A 366 -25.19 -0.22 17.37
CA PRO A 366 -26.47 -0.18 16.67
C PRO A 366 -26.60 -1.37 15.70
N VAL A 367 -25.69 -2.34 15.72
CA VAL A 367 -25.65 -3.49 14.82
C VAL A 367 -26.02 -4.74 15.60
N SER A 368 -27.05 -5.46 15.15
CA SER A 368 -27.45 -6.73 15.76
C SER A 368 -26.38 -7.81 15.51
N ASN A 369 -26.09 -8.63 16.52
CA ASN A 369 -25.18 -9.78 16.42
C ASN A 369 -25.56 -10.76 15.29
N LEU A 370 -26.82 -10.77 14.84
CA LEU A 370 -27.26 -11.56 13.69
C LEU A 370 -26.58 -11.17 12.37
N PHE A 371 -26.20 -9.90 12.23
CA PHE A 371 -25.55 -9.37 11.03
C PHE A 371 -24.04 -9.32 11.15
N ILE A 372 -23.48 -9.62 12.31
CA ILE A 372 -22.05 -9.51 12.55
C ILE A 372 -21.36 -10.80 12.12
N GLU A 373 -20.24 -10.64 11.42
CA GLU A 373 -19.33 -11.71 11.07
C GLU A 373 -17.94 -11.39 11.63
N GLU A 374 -17.47 -12.21 12.56
CA GLU A 374 -16.13 -12.05 13.13
C GLU A 374 -15.11 -12.78 12.26
N MET A 375 -14.04 -12.07 11.87
CA MET A 375 -12.85 -12.68 11.28
C MET A 375 -12.14 -13.52 12.34
N LYS A 376 -11.97 -14.82 12.07
CA LYS A 376 -11.46 -15.78 13.07
C LYS A 376 -9.95 -16.04 12.93
N GLU A 377 -9.43 -15.84 11.74
CA GLU A 377 -8.02 -15.95 11.41
C GLU A 377 -7.27 -14.64 11.59
N GLN A 378 -5.95 -14.74 11.75
CA GLN A 378 -5.05 -13.59 11.67
C GLN A 378 -4.40 -13.60 10.29
N ILE A 379 -4.72 -12.60 9.46
CA ILE A 379 -4.17 -12.43 8.11
C ILE A 379 -3.22 -11.22 8.11
N SER A 380 -2.04 -11.39 7.55
CA SER A 380 -1.02 -10.34 7.41
C SER A 380 -1.34 -9.42 6.23
N ILE A 381 -1.93 -8.24 6.48
CA ILE A 381 -2.39 -7.30 5.42
C ILE A 381 -1.50 -6.07 5.30
N GLY A 382 -1.18 -5.42 6.42
CA GLY A 382 -0.25 -4.28 6.47
C GLY A 382 0.97 -4.54 7.37
N ARG A 383 0.95 -5.64 8.13
CA ARG A 383 2.00 -6.01 9.09
C ARG A 383 2.35 -7.47 8.92
N GLY A 384 3.63 -7.78 8.97
CA GLY A 384 4.18 -9.10 8.67
C GLY A 384 5.70 -9.08 8.68
N LYS A 385 6.33 -10.14 8.18
CA LYS A 385 7.79 -10.29 8.14
C LYS A 385 8.38 -10.10 6.75
N SER A 386 7.57 -10.17 5.70
CA SER A 386 8.04 -10.01 4.32
C SER A 386 6.95 -9.45 3.43
N TYR A 387 7.34 -8.79 2.33
CA TYR A 387 6.38 -8.22 1.38
C TYR A 387 5.55 -9.32 0.70
N ARG A 388 6.14 -10.49 0.46
CA ARG A 388 5.42 -11.64 -0.08
C ARG A 388 4.30 -12.11 0.86
N GLU A 389 4.60 -12.27 2.15
CA GLU A 389 3.58 -12.63 3.15
C GLU A 389 2.41 -11.64 3.16
N ILE A 390 2.73 -10.34 3.04
CA ILE A 390 1.74 -9.28 2.96
C ILE A 390 0.87 -9.40 1.70
N GLN A 391 1.47 -9.65 0.53
CA GLN A 391 0.75 -9.81 -0.74
C GLN A 391 -0.14 -11.07 -0.75
N ASP A 392 0.39 -12.17 -0.22
CA ASP A 392 -0.36 -13.43 -0.06
C ASP A 392 -1.55 -13.20 0.89
N GLY A 393 -1.34 -12.50 2.01
CA GLY A 393 -2.39 -12.16 2.96
C GLY A 393 -3.44 -11.21 2.40
N ARG A 394 -3.05 -10.21 1.60
CA ARG A 394 -4.01 -9.32 0.90
C ARG A 394 -4.88 -10.10 -0.08
N SER A 395 -4.27 -11.00 -0.84
CA SER A 395 -4.98 -11.88 -1.79
C SER A 395 -5.94 -12.84 -1.06
N GLU A 396 -5.49 -13.43 0.05
CA GLU A 396 -6.32 -14.29 0.90
C GLU A 396 -7.51 -13.53 1.49
N PHE A 397 -7.28 -12.30 2.00
CA PHE A 397 -8.34 -11.48 2.56
C PHE A 397 -9.38 -11.11 1.49
N LEU A 398 -8.95 -10.67 0.31
CA LEU A 398 -9.85 -10.36 -0.80
C LEU A 398 -10.68 -11.57 -1.20
N LEU A 399 -10.07 -12.75 -1.31
CA LEU A 399 -10.76 -14.00 -1.67
C LEU A 399 -11.85 -14.37 -0.66
N LYS A 400 -11.56 -14.22 0.64
CA LYS A 400 -12.46 -14.64 1.71
C LYS A 400 -13.53 -13.62 2.07
N TYR A 401 -13.19 -12.34 2.00
CA TYR A 401 -13.99 -11.25 2.59
C TYR A 401 -14.28 -10.10 1.62
N GLY A 402 -13.72 -10.11 0.41
CA GLY A 402 -13.89 -9.04 -0.57
C GLY A 402 -15.35 -8.78 -0.96
N ASP A 403 -16.20 -9.80 -0.90
CA ASP A 403 -17.64 -9.74 -1.21
C ASP A 403 -18.50 -9.15 -0.06
N ARG A 404 -17.89 -8.88 1.11
CA ARG A 404 -18.61 -8.29 2.24
C ARG A 404 -18.98 -6.85 1.94
N ALA A 405 -20.25 -6.53 2.14
CA ALA A 405 -20.76 -5.19 1.91
C ALA A 405 -20.17 -4.20 2.92
N PHE A 406 -20.10 -4.61 4.19
CA PHE A 406 -19.87 -3.69 5.31
C PHE A 406 -18.77 -4.17 6.25
N GLY A 407 -18.01 -3.20 6.77
CA GLY A 407 -16.97 -3.41 7.78
C GLY A 407 -17.27 -2.62 9.03
N LEU A 408 -17.23 -3.25 10.20
CA LEU A 408 -17.54 -2.61 11.47
C LEU A 408 -16.37 -1.70 11.88
N GLY A 409 -16.61 -0.39 11.87
CA GLY A 409 -15.67 0.62 12.34
C GLY A 409 -15.43 0.59 13.85
N TYR A 410 -14.63 1.53 14.35
CA TYR A 410 -14.56 1.75 15.80
C TYR A 410 -15.63 2.75 16.19
N PHE A 411 -16.55 2.31 17.03
CA PHE A 411 -17.56 3.20 17.62
C PHE A 411 -17.02 3.93 18.84
N TYR A 412 -15.86 3.52 19.38
CA TYR A 412 -15.31 4.08 20.62
C TYR A 412 -16.43 4.31 21.64
N ASP A 413 -16.49 5.53 22.16
CA ASP A 413 -17.40 5.94 23.22
C ASP A 413 -18.52 6.81 22.64
N PHE A 414 -18.83 6.61 21.36
CA PHE A 414 -19.74 7.41 20.54
C PHE A 414 -21.10 7.72 21.21
N TYR A 415 -21.66 6.78 21.96
CA TYR A 415 -22.97 6.95 22.58
C TYR A 415 -22.98 7.90 23.79
N ASP A 416 -21.85 8.09 24.47
CA ASP A 416 -21.79 8.71 25.79
C ASP A 416 -20.95 9.99 25.86
N ARG A 417 -20.50 10.53 24.71
CA ARG A 417 -19.77 11.82 24.68
C ARG A 417 -20.74 12.99 24.91
N HIS A 418 -20.85 13.46 26.15
CA HIS A 418 -21.64 14.65 26.47
C HIS A 418 -20.96 15.96 26.04
N LYS A 419 -19.64 15.94 25.86
CA LYS A 419 -18.81 17.09 25.47
C LYS A 419 -18.29 16.95 24.04
N GLY A 420 -18.42 18.03 23.27
CA GLY A 420 -17.83 18.12 21.93
C GLY A 420 -16.30 18.29 21.97
N PHE A 421 -15.62 18.09 20.84
CA PHE A 421 -14.16 18.14 20.78
C PHE A 421 -13.60 19.48 21.27
N LYS A 422 -14.21 20.60 20.87
CA LYS A 422 -13.80 21.95 21.31
C LYS A 422 -13.95 22.17 22.81
N GLU A 423 -14.97 21.57 23.42
CA GLU A 423 -15.23 21.70 24.86
C GLU A 423 -14.17 20.93 25.66
N LEU A 424 -13.85 19.71 25.22
CA LEU A 424 -12.76 18.91 25.81
C LEU A 424 -11.42 19.65 25.79
N LEU A 425 -11.06 20.29 24.67
CA LEU A 425 -9.81 21.07 24.57
C LEU A 425 -9.78 22.32 25.46
N LYS A 426 -10.95 22.89 25.78
CA LYS A 426 -11.05 24.10 26.60
C LYS A 426 -10.93 23.79 28.08
N ASP A 427 -11.59 22.73 28.54
CA ASP A 427 -11.68 22.39 29.97
C ASP A 427 -10.39 21.75 30.50
N GLY A 428 -9.52 21.25 29.62
CA GLY A 428 -8.27 20.61 30.01
C GLY A 428 -8.45 19.24 30.67
N ASP A 429 -9.67 18.69 30.62
CA ASP A 429 -10.13 17.44 31.25
C ASP A 429 -10.30 16.28 30.24
N ASP A 430 -9.83 16.50 29.02
CA ASP A 430 -9.90 15.62 27.84
C ASP A 430 -9.33 14.21 28.06
N ASP A 431 -8.26 14.10 28.83
CA ASP A 431 -7.63 12.81 29.13
C ASP A 431 -8.13 12.14 30.43
N ASN A 432 -8.82 12.89 31.28
CA ASN A 432 -9.40 12.37 32.51
C ASN A 432 -10.90 12.12 32.40
N THR A 433 -11.57 12.63 31.37
CA THR A 433 -12.97 12.32 31.06
C THR A 433 -13.01 10.88 30.54
N PRO A 434 -13.32 9.91 31.41
CA PRO A 434 -13.33 8.52 31.00
C PRO A 434 -14.45 8.35 30.01
N SER A 435 -14.27 7.43 29.09
CA SER A 435 -15.43 6.91 28.42
C SER A 435 -16.27 6.02 29.31
N ASN A 436 -17.57 5.99 29.04
CA ASN A 436 -18.50 5.09 29.71
C ASN A 436 -18.52 3.68 29.09
N GLY A 437 -17.52 3.35 28.26
CA GLY A 437 -17.34 2.00 27.75
C GLY A 437 -17.16 1.00 28.90
N ILE A 438 -18.12 0.10 29.07
CA ILE A 438 -18.18 -0.88 30.18
C ILE A 438 -16.87 -1.70 30.31
N PHE A 439 -16.14 -1.90 29.20
CA PHE A 439 -14.92 -2.72 29.13
C PHE A 439 -13.69 -1.99 28.58
N TYR A 440 -13.82 -0.73 28.14
CA TYR A 440 -12.75 0.05 27.54
C TYR A 440 -12.90 1.50 27.99
N VAL A 441 -12.13 1.88 29.01
CA VAL A 441 -12.11 3.24 29.57
C VAL A 441 -10.99 4.01 28.88
N HIS A 442 -11.19 4.38 27.61
CA HIS A 442 -10.26 5.30 26.94
C HIS A 442 -10.66 6.74 27.27
N PRO A 443 -9.72 7.69 27.24
CA PRO A 443 -10.12 9.08 27.33
C PRO A 443 -10.93 9.48 26.10
N SER A 444 -11.99 10.27 26.33
CA SER A 444 -12.95 10.66 25.28
C SER A 444 -12.28 11.34 24.07
N ILE A 445 -11.12 11.97 24.27
CA ILE A 445 -10.36 12.64 23.21
C ILE A 445 -9.89 11.67 22.11
N TYR A 446 -9.58 10.42 22.46
CA TYR A 446 -9.02 9.43 21.53
C TYR A 446 -9.98 9.11 20.37
N GLY A 447 -11.29 9.08 20.63
CA GLY A 447 -12.29 8.87 19.59
C GLY A 447 -12.37 10.01 18.56
N TYR A 448 -11.92 11.22 18.93
CA TYR A 448 -11.90 12.38 18.02
C TYR A 448 -10.60 12.49 17.22
N THR A 449 -9.48 11.99 17.74
CA THR A 449 -8.15 12.19 17.15
C THR A 449 -7.64 10.97 16.38
N ASN A 450 -8.17 9.78 16.65
CA ASN A 450 -7.63 8.55 16.09
C ASN A 450 -8.18 8.19 14.72
N VAL A 451 -7.31 7.64 13.87
CA VAL A 451 -7.64 7.04 12.57
C VAL A 451 -7.48 5.53 12.69
N PRO A 452 -8.56 4.74 12.73
CA PRO A 452 -8.42 3.33 13.07
C PRO A 452 -7.90 2.50 11.90
N GLY A 453 -6.79 1.77 12.10
CA GLY A 453 -6.16 0.95 11.06
C GLY A 453 -7.10 -0.08 10.40
N LYS A 454 -8.09 -0.62 11.12
CA LYS A 454 -9.08 -1.54 10.55
C LYS A 454 -10.01 -0.88 9.51
N VAL A 455 -10.32 0.41 9.70
CA VAL A 455 -11.09 1.18 8.71
C VAL A 455 -10.28 1.32 7.43
N ILE A 456 -8.97 1.58 7.54
CA ILE A 456 -8.06 1.61 6.39
C ILE A 456 -8.05 0.26 5.65
N THR A 457 -8.00 -0.86 6.37
CA THR A 457 -8.11 -2.19 5.74
C THR A 457 -9.44 -2.37 5.02
N TYR A 458 -10.59 -1.99 5.60
CA TYR A 458 -11.87 -2.09 4.88
C TYR A 458 -11.85 -1.25 3.59
N LEU A 459 -11.36 -0.01 3.66
CA LEU A 459 -11.21 0.86 2.50
C LEU A 459 -10.28 0.25 1.44
N GLN A 460 -9.17 -0.36 1.85
CA GLN A 460 -8.22 -1.03 0.95
C GLN A 460 -8.91 -2.10 0.07
N PHE A 461 -9.91 -2.81 0.60
CA PHE A 461 -10.63 -3.86 -0.13
C PHE A 461 -12.03 -3.44 -0.62
N GLY A 462 -12.35 -2.15 -0.52
CA GLY A 462 -13.68 -1.64 -0.89
C GLY A 462 -14.81 -2.16 0.00
N ILE A 463 -14.53 -2.60 1.21
CA ILE A 463 -15.57 -2.94 2.18
C ILE A 463 -16.06 -1.61 2.78
N VAL A 464 -17.37 -1.32 2.71
CA VAL A 464 -17.91 -0.02 3.14
C VAL A 464 -17.89 0.07 4.67
N PRO A 465 -17.12 0.99 5.28
CA PRO A 465 -17.08 1.10 6.73
C PRO A 465 -18.41 1.59 7.29
N VAL A 466 -18.88 0.96 8.36
CA VAL A 466 -19.97 1.44 9.21
C VAL A 466 -19.33 2.07 10.43
N ILE A 467 -19.42 3.41 10.53
CA ILE A 467 -18.68 4.23 11.48
C ILE A 467 -19.60 5.22 12.18
N PRO A 468 -19.19 5.78 13.33
CA PRO A 468 -19.83 6.95 13.92
C PRO A 468 -19.98 8.11 12.94
N ASN A 469 -21.15 8.73 12.93
CA ASN A 469 -21.31 10.09 12.40
C ASN A 469 -21.00 11.10 13.53
N ASP A 470 -19.71 11.31 13.81
CA ASP A 470 -19.20 12.08 14.95
C ASP A 470 -18.27 13.24 14.55
N GLU A 471 -17.61 13.87 15.54
CA GLU A 471 -16.72 15.01 15.27
C GLU A 471 -15.29 14.63 14.83
N ASN A 472 -15.01 13.35 14.58
CA ASN A 472 -13.75 12.90 14.02
C ASN A 472 -13.67 13.33 12.55
N ASP A 473 -12.66 14.12 12.18
CA ASP A 473 -12.56 14.67 10.83
C ASP A 473 -12.34 13.62 9.75
N PHE A 474 -11.66 12.52 10.06
CA PHE A 474 -11.51 11.42 9.11
C PHE A 474 -12.84 10.72 8.85
N HIS A 475 -13.65 10.47 9.89
CA HIS A 475 -14.98 9.88 9.71
C HIS A 475 -15.88 10.76 8.82
N ARG A 476 -15.93 12.07 9.09
CA ARG A 476 -16.70 13.02 8.26
C ARG A 476 -16.21 13.03 6.82
N GLU A 477 -14.89 13.06 6.62
CA GLU A 477 -14.30 13.04 5.27
C GLU A 477 -14.72 11.78 4.48
N LEU A 478 -14.78 10.61 5.12
CA LEU A 478 -15.27 9.38 4.47
C LEU A 478 -16.78 9.43 4.17
N ILE A 479 -17.60 9.93 5.10
CA ILE A 479 -19.06 10.03 4.94
C ILE A 479 -19.41 11.01 3.83
N ASP A 480 -18.81 12.19 3.83
CA ASP A 480 -19.08 13.27 2.87
C ASP A 480 -18.70 12.88 1.43
N ASN A 481 -17.69 12.01 1.27
CA ASN A 481 -17.30 11.44 -0.03
C ASN A 481 -18.05 10.14 -0.39
N GLY A 482 -19.04 9.73 0.42
CA GLY A 482 -19.84 8.53 0.15
C GLY A 482 -19.05 7.22 0.22
N MET A 483 -17.96 7.19 1.00
CA MET A 483 -17.08 6.04 1.19
C MET A 483 -17.48 5.18 2.39
N ALA A 484 -18.28 5.72 3.31
CA ALA A 484 -18.67 5.08 4.55
C ALA A 484 -20.14 5.38 4.91
N ILE A 485 -20.71 4.55 5.79
CA ILE A 485 -22.01 4.78 6.39
C ILE A 485 -21.79 5.38 7.78
N GLY A 486 -22.21 6.63 7.94
CA GLY A 486 -22.26 7.31 9.22
C GLY A 486 -23.52 6.94 10.00
N VAL A 487 -23.34 6.34 11.18
CA VAL A 487 -24.43 6.01 12.08
C VAL A 487 -24.58 7.11 13.12
N SER A 488 -25.80 7.65 13.29
CA SER A 488 -26.08 8.67 14.31
C SER A 488 -26.29 8.05 15.69
N LYS A 489 -26.10 8.84 16.76
CA LYS A 489 -26.30 8.38 18.14
C LYS A 489 -27.73 7.90 18.43
N ASP A 490 -28.70 8.43 17.67
CA ASP A 490 -30.12 8.11 17.82
C ASP A 490 -30.53 6.87 16.99
N THR A 491 -29.58 6.27 16.26
CA THR A 491 -29.84 5.05 15.49
C THR A 491 -29.97 3.87 16.44
N LEU A 492 -31.20 3.37 16.60
CA LEU A 492 -31.51 2.18 17.40
C LEU A 492 -30.96 0.90 16.76
N PHE A 493 -31.03 0.83 15.42
CA PHE A 493 -30.66 -0.36 14.67
C PHE A 493 -30.23 -0.01 13.25
N PHE A 494 -29.05 -0.49 12.86
CA PHE A 494 -28.51 -0.50 11.52
C PHE A 494 -28.90 -1.82 10.84
N ASP A 495 -29.73 -1.73 9.80
CA ASP A 495 -30.12 -2.86 8.97
C ASP A 495 -29.33 -2.88 7.66
N PRO A 496 -28.37 -3.81 7.48
CA PRO A 496 -27.62 -3.95 6.23
C PRO A 496 -28.50 -4.16 5.00
N ASN A 497 -29.71 -4.74 5.15
CA ASN A 497 -30.57 -5.09 4.03
C ASN A 497 -31.26 -3.87 3.39
N THR A 498 -31.27 -2.73 4.09
CA THR A 498 -31.83 -1.47 3.55
C THR A 498 -30.99 -0.89 2.41
N TYR A 499 -29.75 -1.36 2.23
CA TYR A 499 -28.85 -0.92 1.17
C TYR A 499 -28.90 -1.88 -0.01
N SER A 500 -29.21 -1.38 -1.21
CA SER A 500 -29.20 -2.19 -2.43
C SER A 500 -27.77 -2.51 -2.90
N ASP A 501 -27.57 -3.60 -3.66
CA ASP A 501 -26.25 -3.93 -4.23
C ASP A 501 -25.74 -2.81 -5.17
N LYS A 502 -26.67 -2.08 -5.82
CA LYS A 502 -26.35 -0.89 -6.60
C LYS A 502 -25.78 0.23 -5.73
N THR A 503 -26.39 0.48 -4.56
CA THR A 503 -25.90 1.47 -3.59
C THR A 503 -24.52 1.09 -3.07
N ILE A 504 -24.34 -0.17 -2.68
CA ILE A 504 -23.05 -0.68 -2.19
C ILE A 504 -21.98 -0.52 -3.27
N THR A 505 -22.27 -0.93 -4.51
CA THR A 505 -21.35 -0.77 -5.65
C THR A 505 -20.93 0.68 -5.86
N GLU A 506 -21.85 1.64 -5.73
CA GLU A 506 -21.53 3.06 -5.86
C GLU A 506 -20.61 3.55 -4.74
N MET A 507 -20.84 3.13 -3.49
CA MET A 507 -19.96 3.46 -2.38
C MET A 507 -18.55 2.86 -2.57
N ARG A 508 -18.45 1.62 -3.08
CA ARG A 508 -17.15 1.00 -3.42
C ARG A 508 -16.40 1.76 -4.51
N LYS A 509 -17.10 2.25 -5.53
CA LYS A 509 -16.53 3.13 -6.55
C LYS A 509 -16.03 4.44 -5.95
N ASN A 510 -16.78 5.03 -5.01
CA ASN A 510 -16.33 6.23 -4.30
C ASN A 510 -15.06 5.96 -3.48
N ILE A 511 -14.95 4.81 -2.80
CA ILE A 511 -13.72 4.43 -2.10
C ILE A 511 -12.53 4.45 -3.06
N GLY A 512 -12.65 3.85 -4.25
CA GLY A 512 -11.57 3.86 -5.25
C GLY A 512 -11.27 5.25 -5.81
N LYS A 513 -12.32 6.02 -6.14
CA LYS A 513 -12.19 7.40 -6.67
C LYS A 513 -11.48 8.33 -5.69
N HIS A 514 -11.71 8.14 -4.40
CA HIS A 514 -11.20 8.98 -3.32
C HIS A 514 -10.08 8.29 -2.52
N ALA A 515 -9.42 7.28 -3.10
CA ALA A 515 -8.42 6.49 -2.39
C ALA A 515 -7.23 7.31 -1.86
N THR A 516 -6.91 8.44 -2.51
CA THR A 516 -5.87 9.38 -2.06
C THR A 516 -6.05 9.89 -0.63
N ILE A 517 -7.27 9.81 -0.08
CA ILE A 517 -7.57 10.17 1.31
C ILE A 517 -6.88 9.20 2.29
N PHE A 518 -6.72 7.93 1.94
CA PHE A 518 -6.20 6.90 2.84
C PHE A 518 -4.99 6.14 2.26
N THR A 519 -4.26 6.74 1.33
CA THR A 519 -3.06 6.13 0.72
C THR A 519 -1.77 6.91 1.04
N PHE A 520 -0.65 6.19 1.04
CA PHE A 520 0.70 6.70 1.31
C PHE A 520 1.19 7.75 0.32
N ASP A 521 0.66 7.75 -0.90
CA ASP A 521 1.15 8.53 -2.04
C ASP A 521 1.20 10.04 -1.78
N ALA A 522 0.28 10.58 -0.98
CA ALA A 522 0.30 11.99 -0.62
C ALA A 522 1.56 12.36 0.21
N PHE A 523 1.93 11.51 1.16
CA PHE A 523 3.17 11.66 1.93
C PHE A 523 4.41 11.47 1.06
N TYR A 524 4.42 10.45 0.20
CA TYR A 524 5.51 10.24 -0.77
C TYR A 524 5.75 11.49 -1.63
N ASN A 525 4.69 12.00 -2.26
CA ASN A 525 4.75 13.18 -3.13
C ASN A 525 5.19 14.44 -2.36
N PHE A 526 4.77 14.57 -1.10
CA PHE A 526 5.20 15.66 -0.23
C PHE A 526 6.71 15.64 0.01
N VAL A 527 7.29 14.48 0.35
CA VAL A 527 8.74 14.34 0.57
C VAL A 527 9.53 14.54 -0.72
N GLU A 528 9.04 14.00 -1.86
CA GLU A 528 9.66 14.24 -3.17
C GLU A 528 9.72 15.72 -3.51
N ALA A 529 8.59 16.43 -3.35
CA ALA A 529 8.52 17.86 -3.65
C ALA A 529 9.47 18.68 -2.77
N LEU A 530 9.52 18.40 -1.46
CA LEU A 530 10.43 19.09 -0.55
C LEU A 530 11.91 18.88 -0.91
N THR A 531 12.30 17.65 -1.22
CA THR A 531 13.69 17.35 -1.59
C THR A 531 14.10 17.91 -2.96
N GLU A 532 13.13 18.23 -3.81
CA GLU A 532 13.34 18.94 -5.09
C GLU A 532 13.28 20.46 -4.95
N GLY A 533 13.01 20.99 -3.75
CA GLY A 533 12.86 22.42 -3.52
C GLY A 533 11.58 23.01 -4.12
N ARG A 534 10.57 22.18 -4.38
CA ARG A 534 9.24 22.62 -4.84
C ARG A 534 8.40 23.11 -3.66
N ASP A 535 7.58 24.14 -3.90
CA ASP A 535 6.61 24.62 -2.93
C ASP A 535 5.48 23.58 -2.76
N VAL A 536 5.26 23.15 -1.52
CA VAL A 536 4.21 22.21 -1.10
C VAL A 536 3.23 23.00 -0.25
N ARG A 537 2.31 23.69 -0.93
CA ARG A 537 1.19 24.38 -0.28
C ARG A 537 0.16 23.39 0.22
#